data_AF-A0A7C9LXJ1-F1
#
_entry.id   AF-A0A7C9LXJ1-F1
#
_cell.length_a   1.000
_cell.length_b   1.000
_cell.length_c   1.000
_cell.angle_alpha   90.00
_cell.angle_beta   90.00
_cell.angle_gamma   90.00
#
_symmetry.space_group_name_H-M   'P 1'
#
loop_
_entity.id
_entity.type
_entity.pdbx_description
1 polymer ?
#
loop_
_entity_poly.entity_id
_entity_poly.type
_entity_poly.pdbx_seq_one_letter_code
_entity_poly.pdbx_strand_id
1 'polypeptide(L)'
;MPRASTDREPYAYIDQLRRQLEDGTMSALELLAFFKSHTPWQTAAWKRRRAELIGDSCGSCGSTEPPMVLQHTWHPRLFGECRTEVQRTLLPPLLPAYLEVHPRPPASPPFDPRTAPPQPFEVRQACPKCQSVNIRQRKDGIWSCNYKSVKYGSPRVVCGHTFQQPVTVEYRRFDDAAWLTKQAAVYEREAQEPGRAWWFAFVNLHWAEIEKQGALLVLEDHRRYVSLRAEDVVTRCKRCAYREDRAFRTGYANGLQAERHREVLVELEQGRLGATEPS
;
A
#
# COMPACT_ATOMS: atom_id res chain seq x y z
N MET A 1 23.22 17.14 13.21
CA MET A 1 22.32 17.43 12.07
C MET A 1 22.04 18.93 12.02
N PRO A 2 22.16 19.59 10.87
CA PRO A 2 21.92 21.02 10.75
C PRO A 2 20.45 21.36 11.04
N ARG A 3 20.19 22.38 11.87
CA ARG A 3 18.83 22.90 12.08
C ARG A 3 18.35 23.54 10.77
N ALA A 4 17.17 23.13 10.29
CA ALA A 4 16.56 23.73 9.11
C ALA A 4 16.27 25.22 9.39
N SER A 5 16.94 26.11 8.67
CA SER A 5 16.59 27.54 8.66
C SER A 5 15.22 27.69 7.97
N THR A 6 14.30 28.40 8.64
CA THR A 6 12.89 28.54 8.24
C THR A 6 12.68 29.41 6.98
N ASP A 7 13.71 30.13 6.55
CA ASP A 7 13.68 31.05 5.41
C ASP A 7 14.41 30.54 4.17
N ARG A 8 14.90 29.29 4.16
CA ARG A 8 15.53 28.72 2.97
C ARG A 8 14.49 28.45 1.88
N GLU A 9 14.87 28.77 0.64
CA GLU A 9 14.14 28.35 -0.55
C GLU A 9 13.97 26.82 -0.58
N PRO A 10 12.76 26.28 -0.81
CA PRO A 10 12.49 24.84 -0.73
C PRO A 10 13.37 24.00 -1.67
N TYR A 11 13.77 24.59 -2.81
CA TYR A 11 14.61 23.93 -3.81
C TYR A 11 16.06 23.76 -3.36
N ALA A 12 16.67 24.82 -2.84
CA ALA A 12 18.05 24.79 -2.36
C ALA A 12 18.24 23.71 -1.27
N TYR A 13 17.18 23.49 -0.49
CA TYR A 13 17.13 22.47 0.54
C TYR A 13 17.09 21.04 -0.03
N ILE A 14 16.22 20.78 -1.01
CA ILE A 14 16.13 19.46 -1.68
C ILE A 14 17.40 19.15 -2.47
N ASP A 15 17.97 20.14 -3.15
CA ASP A 15 19.22 19.99 -3.90
C ASP A 15 20.42 19.71 -2.99
N GLN A 16 20.42 20.25 -1.77
CA GLN A 16 21.42 19.90 -0.76
C GLN A 16 21.30 18.43 -0.36
N LEU A 17 20.10 17.95 -0.06
CA LEU A 17 19.85 16.54 0.29
C LEU A 17 20.24 15.60 -0.84
N ARG A 18 19.94 15.99 -2.08
CA ARG A 18 20.35 15.24 -3.28
C ARG A 18 21.87 15.08 -3.34
N ARG A 19 22.63 16.17 -3.20
CA ARG A 19 24.11 16.12 -3.20
C ARG A 19 24.64 15.19 -2.10
N GLN A 20 24.07 15.28 -0.90
CA GLN A 20 24.46 14.44 0.24
C GLN A 20 24.18 12.94 0.00
N LEU A 21 23.10 12.63 -0.72
CA LEU A 21 22.80 11.26 -1.12
C LEU A 21 23.74 10.77 -2.25
N GLU A 22 24.04 11.64 -3.21
CA GLU A 22 24.93 11.34 -4.34
C GLU A 22 26.38 11.07 -3.87
N ASP A 23 26.90 11.91 -2.98
CA ASP A 23 28.26 11.83 -2.40
C ASP A 23 28.40 10.80 -1.26
N GLY A 24 27.29 10.22 -0.82
CA GLY A 24 27.26 9.18 0.22
C GLY A 24 27.40 9.71 1.66
N THR A 25 27.38 11.03 1.87
CA THR A 25 27.34 11.63 3.23
C THR A 25 26.00 11.46 3.92
N MET A 26 24.95 11.05 3.18
CA MET A 26 23.63 10.67 3.68
C MET A 26 23.16 9.38 3.01
N SER A 27 22.63 8.46 3.80
CA SER A 27 21.97 7.24 3.31
C SER A 27 20.51 7.49 2.93
N ALA A 28 19.93 6.60 2.11
CA ALA A 28 18.51 6.62 1.77
C ALA A 28 17.61 6.53 3.02
N LEU A 29 17.98 5.71 4.01
CA LEU A 29 17.23 5.57 5.25
C LEU A 29 17.24 6.86 6.08
N GLU A 30 18.39 7.53 6.18
CA GLU A 30 18.51 8.82 6.86
C GLU A 30 17.67 9.89 6.17
N LEU A 31 17.65 9.92 4.83
CA LEU A 31 16.81 10.82 4.07
C LEU A 31 15.31 10.59 4.35
N LEU A 32 14.86 9.34 4.35
CA LEU A 32 13.46 9.02 4.62
C LEU A 32 13.07 9.34 6.07
N ALA A 33 13.95 9.09 7.03
CA ALA A 33 13.77 9.50 8.43
C ALA A 33 13.72 11.03 8.55
N PHE A 34 14.54 11.74 7.77
CA PHE A 34 14.54 13.18 7.71
C PHE A 34 13.16 13.71 7.26
N PHE A 35 12.58 13.18 6.19
CA PHE A 35 11.26 13.62 5.70
C PHE A 35 10.09 13.35 6.67
N LYS A 36 10.23 12.43 7.62
CA LYS A 36 9.22 12.25 8.69
C LYS A 36 9.17 13.43 9.67
N SER A 37 10.29 14.12 9.86
CA SER A 37 10.44 15.21 10.85
C SER A 37 10.50 16.59 10.21
N HIS A 38 10.81 16.67 8.93
CA HIS A 38 10.98 17.92 8.21
C HIS A 38 10.38 17.80 6.83
N THR A 39 9.37 18.62 6.56
CA THR A 39 8.73 18.62 5.25
C THR A 39 9.08 19.90 4.47
N PRO A 40 9.60 19.79 3.24
CA PRO A 40 9.97 20.95 2.43
C PRO A 40 8.84 21.96 2.19
N TRP A 41 7.58 21.53 2.29
CA TRP A 41 6.39 22.38 2.16
C TRP A 41 5.95 23.07 3.47
N GLN A 42 6.70 22.95 4.56
CA GLN A 42 6.40 23.67 5.81
C GLN A 42 7.19 24.98 5.99
N THR A 43 8.11 25.31 5.08
CA THR A 43 8.94 26.53 5.16
C THR A 43 8.10 27.80 4.99
N ALA A 44 8.60 28.91 5.53
CA ALA A 44 7.92 30.21 5.39
C ALA A 44 7.88 30.66 3.91
N ALA A 45 8.99 30.46 3.19
CA ALA A 45 9.09 30.75 1.76
C ALA A 45 8.03 30.00 0.93
N TRP A 46 7.88 28.69 1.15
CA TRP A 46 6.87 27.90 0.45
C TRP A 46 5.45 28.35 0.78
N LYS A 47 5.16 28.63 2.06
CA LYS A 47 3.83 29.10 2.49
C LYS A 47 3.46 30.45 1.86
N ARG A 48 4.42 31.38 1.73
CA ARG A 48 4.22 32.66 1.03
C ARG A 48 3.88 32.44 -0.44
N ARG A 49 4.72 31.68 -1.16
CA ARG A 49 4.47 31.36 -2.58
C ARG A 49 3.13 30.64 -2.79
N ARG A 50 2.77 29.71 -1.89
CA ARG A 50 1.47 29.06 -1.93
C ARG A 50 0.32 30.05 -1.77
N ALA A 51 0.43 31.04 -0.90
CA ALA A 51 -0.61 32.03 -0.68
C ALA A 51 -0.81 32.94 -1.90
N GLU A 52 0.28 33.31 -2.59
CA GLU A 52 0.26 34.12 -3.82
C GLU A 52 -0.46 33.44 -4.99
N LEU A 53 -0.46 32.11 -5.02
CA LEU A 53 -1.10 31.31 -6.07
C LEU A 53 -2.59 30.99 -5.80
N ILE A 54 -3.11 31.34 -4.62
CA ILE A 54 -4.53 31.13 -4.32
C ILE A 54 -5.35 32.16 -5.10
N GLY A 55 -6.16 31.68 -6.03
CA GLY A 55 -7.11 32.49 -6.78
C GLY A 55 -8.33 32.90 -5.96
N ASP A 56 -9.19 33.69 -6.59
CA ASP A 56 -10.43 34.24 -6.01
C ASP A 56 -11.64 33.29 -6.15
N SER A 57 -11.51 32.25 -6.97
CA SER A 57 -12.61 31.35 -7.34
C SER A 57 -12.17 29.89 -7.36
N CYS A 58 -13.12 29.01 -7.07
CA CYS A 58 -12.90 27.57 -7.06
C CYS A 58 -12.88 27.02 -8.49
N GLY A 59 -11.76 26.44 -8.92
CA GLY A 59 -11.65 25.78 -10.23
C GLY A 59 -12.46 24.48 -10.38
N SER A 60 -13.23 24.05 -9.36
CA SER A 60 -14.18 22.91 -9.49
C SER A 60 -15.61 23.37 -9.72
N CYS A 61 -16.08 24.33 -8.91
CA CYS A 61 -17.49 24.68 -8.83
C CYS A 61 -17.77 26.16 -9.09
N GLY A 62 -16.75 26.96 -9.39
CA GLY A 62 -16.85 28.39 -9.65
C GLY A 62 -17.20 29.26 -8.43
N SER A 63 -17.38 28.66 -7.25
CA SER A 63 -17.66 29.41 -6.02
C SER A 63 -16.56 30.44 -5.74
N THR A 64 -16.97 31.65 -5.36
CA THR A 64 -16.11 32.74 -4.87
C THR A 64 -16.18 32.89 -3.35
N GLU A 65 -16.83 31.96 -2.65
CA GLU A 65 -17.03 31.99 -1.20
C GLU A 65 -15.75 31.53 -0.46
N PRO A 66 -15.10 32.40 0.34
CA PRO A 66 -13.90 32.02 1.09
C PRO A 66 -14.24 31.09 2.27
N PRO A 67 -13.26 30.31 2.77
CA PRO A 67 -11.85 30.31 2.40
C PRO A 67 -11.55 29.47 1.15
N MET A 68 -10.72 30.04 0.27
CA MET A 68 -10.07 29.33 -0.84
C MET A 68 -8.77 28.68 -0.35
N VAL A 69 -8.44 27.54 -0.94
CA VAL A 69 -7.20 26.81 -0.67
C VAL A 69 -6.55 26.41 -1.98
N LEU A 70 -5.22 26.44 -2.03
CA LEU A 70 -4.46 25.84 -3.12
C LEU A 70 -4.37 24.33 -2.87
N GLN A 71 -5.03 23.54 -3.70
CA GLN A 71 -5.05 22.08 -3.66
C GLN A 71 -4.01 21.53 -4.64
N HIS A 72 -3.23 20.54 -4.22
CA HIS A 72 -2.38 19.75 -5.12
C HIS A 72 -3.21 18.70 -5.86
N THR A 73 -3.07 18.66 -7.18
CA THR A 73 -3.69 17.65 -8.06
C THR A 73 -2.77 16.44 -8.25
N TRP A 74 -1.47 16.61 -8.00
CA TRP A 74 -0.44 15.58 -8.05
C TRP A 74 0.24 15.40 -6.69
N HIS A 75 0.61 14.15 -6.36
CA HIS A 75 1.24 13.80 -5.08
C HIS A 75 2.51 12.98 -5.32
N PRO A 76 3.58 13.18 -4.51
CA PRO A 76 4.77 12.34 -4.53
C PRO A 76 4.45 10.87 -4.38
N ARG A 77 5.16 10.01 -5.12
CA ARG A 77 5.11 8.57 -4.94
C ARG A 77 5.63 8.18 -3.56
N LEU A 78 5.16 7.06 -3.04
CA LEU A 78 5.78 6.44 -1.88
C LEU A 78 7.14 5.89 -2.26
N PHE A 79 8.07 5.87 -1.29
CA PHE A 79 9.38 5.25 -1.49
C PHE A 79 9.28 3.80 -1.98
N GLY A 80 8.28 3.04 -1.53
CA GLY A 80 8.04 1.68 -2.02
C GLY A 80 7.77 1.60 -3.53
N GLU A 81 7.03 2.58 -4.07
CA GLU A 81 6.73 2.67 -5.51
C GLU A 81 7.98 3.07 -6.30
N CYS A 82 8.73 4.09 -5.84
CA CYS A 82 10.02 4.46 -6.42
C CYS A 82 11.00 3.29 -6.44
N ARG A 83 11.06 2.53 -5.33
CA ARG A 83 11.91 1.33 -5.23
C ARG A 83 11.51 0.25 -6.23
N THR A 84 10.21 0.00 -6.38
CA THR A 84 9.70 -0.95 -7.38
C THR A 84 10.03 -0.51 -8.80
N GLU A 85 9.92 0.79 -9.11
CA GLU A 85 10.30 1.34 -10.41
C GLU A 85 11.78 1.11 -10.72
N VAL A 86 12.67 1.42 -9.77
CA VAL A 86 14.10 1.17 -9.90
C VAL A 86 14.41 -0.32 -10.08
N GLN A 87 13.76 -1.21 -9.32
CA GLN A 87 13.95 -2.65 -9.50
C GLN A 87 13.57 -3.11 -10.91
N ARG A 88 12.51 -2.54 -11.50
CA ARG A 88 12.03 -2.90 -12.85
C ARG A 88 12.97 -2.43 -13.96
N THR A 89 13.79 -1.41 -13.72
CA THR A 89 14.74 -0.89 -14.72
C THR A 89 16.15 -1.43 -14.49
N LEU A 90 16.61 -1.49 -13.24
CA LEU A 90 17.98 -1.87 -12.87
C LEU A 90 18.24 -3.37 -12.96
N LEU A 91 17.30 -4.21 -12.50
CA LEU A 91 17.55 -5.65 -12.33
C LEU A 91 17.48 -6.47 -13.63
N PRO A 92 16.56 -6.24 -14.59
CA PRO A 92 16.47 -7.08 -15.78
C PRO A 92 17.77 -7.21 -16.61
N PRO A 93 18.57 -6.15 -16.84
CA PRO A 93 19.84 -6.30 -17.54
C PRO A 93 20.90 -7.10 -16.76
N LEU A 94 20.80 -7.15 -15.42
CA LEU A 94 21.75 -7.84 -14.55
C LEU A 94 21.41 -9.32 -14.34
N LEU A 95 20.15 -9.68 -14.56
CA LEU A 95 19.61 -11.00 -14.32
C LEU A 95 20.31 -12.13 -15.13
N PRO A 96 20.67 -11.96 -16.43
CA PRO A 96 21.32 -13.02 -17.19
C PRO A 96 22.66 -13.47 -16.59
N ALA A 97 23.55 -12.53 -16.27
CA ALA A 97 24.84 -12.83 -15.65
C ALA A 97 24.68 -13.49 -14.28
N TYR A 98 23.67 -13.08 -13.50
CA TYR A 98 23.37 -13.73 -12.23
C TYR A 98 22.90 -15.18 -12.42
N LEU A 99 22.07 -15.45 -13.44
CA LEU A 99 21.56 -16.79 -13.73
C LEU A 99 22.66 -17.78 -14.16
N GLU A 100 23.72 -17.31 -14.81
CA GLU A 100 24.87 -18.14 -15.20
C GLU A 100 25.61 -18.72 -13.99
N VAL A 101 25.72 -17.93 -12.90
CA VAL A 101 26.43 -18.34 -11.67
C VAL A 101 25.47 -18.97 -10.65
N HIS A 102 24.21 -18.54 -10.67
CA HIS A 102 23.18 -18.92 -9.71
C HIS A 102 21.93 -19.41 -10.44
N PRO A 103 21.92 -20.67 -10.95
CA PRO A 103 20.75 -21.21 -11.62
C PRO A 103 19.54 -21.19 -10.69
N ARG A 104 18.35 -21.00 -11.26
CA ARG A 104 17.10 -21.01 -10.48
C ARG A 104 16.91 -22.36 -9.78
N PRO A 105 16.35 -22.38 -8.57
CA PRO A 105 15.94 -23.62 -7.95
C PRO A 105 14.89 -24.32 -8.84
N PRO A 106 14.89 -25.67 -8.88
CA PRO A 106 13.88 -26.41 -9.62
C PRO A 106 12.49 -26.08 -9.07
N ALA A 107 11.49 -26.05 -9.96
CA ALA A 107 10.10 -25.90 -9.55
C ALA A 107 9.70 -27.08 -8.66
N SER A 108 8.99 -26.80 -7.56
CA SER A 108 8.37 -27.86 -6.77
C SER A 108 7.32 -28.61 -7.59
N PRO A 109 7.10 -29.90 -7.33
CA PRO A 109 6.01 -30.64 -7.97
C PRO A 109 4.64 -30.04 -7.61
N PRO A 110 3.58 -30.37 -8.35
CA PRO A 110 2.22 -29.96 -7.97
C PRO A 110 1.81 -30.59 -6.63
N PHE A 111 0.94 -29.90 -5.90
CA PHE A 111 0.37 -30.41 -4.66
C PHE A 111 -0.39 -31.73 -4.91
N ASP A 112 -0.10 -32.76 -4.09
CA ASP A 112 -0.82 -34.03 -4.09
C ASP A 112 -1.77 -34.09 -2.88
N PRO A 113 -3.11 -34.07 -3.08
CA PRO A 113 -4.07 -34.14 -1.98
C PRO A 113 -3.90 -35.37 -1.07
N ARG A 114 -3.28 -36.46 -1.56
CA ARG A 114 -3.04 -37.68 -0.79
C ARG A 114 -1.92 -37.54 0.25
N THR A 115 -1.05 -36.55 0.09
CA THR A 115 0.03 -36.25 1.04
C THR A 115 -0.40 -35.22 2.08
N ALA A 116 -1.60 -34.65 1.95
CA ALA A 116 -2.14 -33.70 2.91
C ALA A 116 -2.33 -34.38 4.28
N PRO A 117 -1.83 -33.79 5.38
CA PRO A 117 -2.06 -34.35 6.70
C PRO A 117 -3.57 -34.35 7.02
N PRO A 118 -4.05 -35.33 7.81
CA PRO A 118 -5.44 -35.33 8.24
C PRO A 118 -5.76 -34.04 9.01
N GLN A 119 -6.97 -33.53 8.83
CA GLN A 119 -7.38 -32.33 9.55
C GLN A 119 -7.39 -32.60 11.07
N PRO A 120 -6.79 -31.73 11.88
CA PRO A 120 -6.90 -31.87 13.33
C PRO A 120 -8.36 -31.68 13.76
N PHE A 121 -8.80 -32.52 14.69
CA PHE A 121 -10.08 -32.36 15.36
C PHE A 121 -9.85 -31.99 16.82
N GLU A 122 -10.81 -31.25 17.38
CA GLU A 122 -10.86 -30.93 18.80
C GLU A 122 -12.22 -31.35 19.36
N VAL A 123 -12.22 -31.88 20.58
CA VAL A 123 -13.44 -32.27 21.26
C VAL A 123 -14.04 -31.01 21.91
N ARG A 124 -15.26 -30.64 21.51
CA ARG A 124 -15.90 -29.39 21.97
C ARG A 124 -17.31 -29.61 22.47
N GLN A 125 -17.68 -28.76 23.43
CA GLN A 125 -19.07 -28.58 23.82
C GLN A 125 -19.86 -27.91 22.68
N ALA A 126 -21.07 -28.42 22.45
CA ALA A 126 -21.94 -28.02 21.37
C ALA A 126 -23.42 -28.04 21.79
N CYS A 127 -24.24 -27.42 20.95
CA CYS A 127 -25.69 -27.39 21.14
C CYS A 127 -26.30 -28.79 20.95
N PRO A 128 -27.09 -29.33 21.89
CA PRO A 128 -27.73 -30.64 21.75
C PRO A 128 -28.70 -30.71 20.57
N LYS A 129 -29.28 -29.59 20.14
CA LYS A 129 -30.25 -29.53 19.05
C LYS A 129 -29.62 -29.52 17.66
N CYS A 130 -28.52 -28.78 17.47
CA CYS A 130 -27.95 -28.53 16.14
C CYS A 130 -26.45 -28.85 16.03
N GLN A 131 -25.84 -29.35 17.10
CA GLN A 131 -24.43 -29.72 17.20
C GLN A 131 -23.43 -28.59 16.89
N SER A 132 -23.89 -27.35 16.79
CA SER A 132 -22.99 -26.20 16.62
C SER A 132 -22.19 -25.94 17.90
N VAL A 133 -20.88 -25.72 17.75
CA VAL A 133 -19.95 -25.30 18.80
C VAL A 133 -20.08 -23.81 19.16
N ASN A 134 -20.88 -23.04 18.41
CA ASN A 134 -21.15 -21.64 18.70
C ASN A 134 -22.18 -21.51 19.83
N ILE A 135 -21.76 -21.83 21.05
CA ILE A 135 -22.57 -21.77 22.26
C ILE A 135 -21.96 -20.78 23.25
N ARG A 136 -22.79 -20.21 24.13
CA ARG A 136 -22.35 -19.37 25.26
C ARG A 136 -23.03 -19.82 26.55
N GLN A 137 -22.27 -19.87 27.63
CA GLN A 137 -22.83 -19.99 28.97
C GLN A 137 -23.21 -18.60 29.50
N ARG A 138 -24.42 -18.48 30.03
CA ARG A 138 -24.93 -17.25 30.64
C ARG A 138 -24.58 -17.23 32.13
N LYS A 139 -24.76 -16.07 32.77
CA LYS A 139 -24.48 -15.87 34.21
C LYS A 139 -25.34 -16.75 35.14
N ASP A 140 -26.51 -17.18 34.68
CA ASP A 140 -27.43 -18.09 35.36
C ASP A 140 -27.06 -19.58 35.18
N GLY A 141 -25.93 -19.88 34.55
CA GLY A 141 -25.47 -21.24 34.28
C GLY A 141 -26.08 -21.88 33.04
N ILE A 142 -27.10 -21.27 32.43
CA ILE A 142 -27.81 -21.79 31.25
C ILE A 142 -26.99 -21.55 29.99
N TRP A 143 -26.90 -22.56 29.12
CA TRP A 143 -26.26 -22.45 27.81
C TRP A 143 -27.24 -21.98 26.74
N SER A 144 -26.74 -21.25 25.74
CA SER A 144 -27.52 -20.81 24.58
C SER A 144 -26.72 -20.96 23.28
N CYS A 145 -27.38 -21.44 22.22
CA CYS A 145 -26.79 -21.59 20.90
C CYS A 145 -26.91 -20.29 20.08
N ASN A 146 -25.77 -19.81 19.59
CA ASN A 146 -25.66 -18.62 18.74
C ASN A 146 -25.44 -18.97 17.26
N TYR A 147 -25.67 -20.21 16.86
CA TYR A 147 -25.52 -20.62 15.46
C TYR A 147 -26.42 -19.78 14.55
N LYS A 148 -25.83 -19.25 13.48
CA LYS A 148 -26.51 -18.52 12.41
C LYS A 148 -26.12 -19.17 11.10
N SER A 149 -27.07 -19.81 10.40
CA SER A 149 -26.82 -20.19 9.01
C SER A 149 -27.09 -18.99 8.12
N VAL A 150 -26.12 -18.65 7.27
CA VAL A 150 -26.34 -17.74 6.15
C VAL A 150 -26.28 -18.58 4.89
N LYS A 151 -27.43 -19.06 4.41
CA LYS A 151 -27.54 -19.52 3.03
C LYS A 151 -27.91 -18.31 2.18
N TYR A 152 -27.08 -17.99 1.18
CA TYR A 152 -27.29 -16.87 0.26
C TYR A 152 -28.75 -16.79 -0.20
N GLY A 153 -29.39 -15.64 0.02
CA GLY A 153 -30.77 -15.37 -0.41
C GLY A 153 -31.90 -15.90 0.49
N SER A 154 -31.60 -16.58 1.61
CA SER A 154 -32.62 -17.12 2.54
C SER A 154 -32.67 -16.36 3.87
N PRO A 155 -33.82 -16.33 4.56
CA PRO A 155 -33.93 -15.76 5.91
C PRO A 155 -32.91 -16.43 6.84
N ARG A 156 -32.25 -15.62 7.65
CA ARG A 156 -31.20 -16.06 8.58
C ARG A 156 -31.81 -17.00 9.64
N VAL A 157 -31.65 -18.31 9.47
CA VAL A 157 -32.09 -19.28 10.49
C VAL A 157 -31.13 -19.24 11.66
N VAL A 158 -31.66 -18.91 12.84
CA VAL A 158 -30.92 -18.88 14.11
C VAL A 158 -31.42 -20.05 14.95
N CYS A 159 -30.49 -20.85 15.50
CA CYS A 159 -30.88 -21.97 16.36
C CYS A 159 -31.52 -21.48 17.66
N GLY A 160 -30.86 -20.57 18.38
CA GLY A 160 -31.39 -19.92 19.59
C GLY A 160 -31.67 -20.85 20.78
N HIS A 161 -31.43 -22.15 20.65
CA HIS A 161 -31.80 -23.15 21.65
C HIS A 161 -31.06 -22.93 22.97
N THR A 162 -31.81 -22.96 24.08
CA THR A 162 -31.30 -22.89 25.45
C THR A 162 -31.34 -24.25 26.11
N PHE A 163 -30.29 -24.62 26.84
CA PHE A 163 -30.13 -25.96 27.42
C PHE A 163 -29.23 -25.92 28.66
N GLN A 164 -29.35 -26.94 29.51
CA GLN A 164 -28.58 -27.02 30.77
C GLN A 164 -27.20 -27.66 30.58
N GLN A 165 -27.12 -28.72 29.78
CA GLN A 165 -25.87 -29.44 29.53
C GLN A 165 -25.58 -29.47 28.03
N PRO A 166 -24.41 -28.99 27.59
CA PRO A 166 -23.98 -29.16 26.21
C PRO A 166 -23.68 -30.64 25.93
N VAL A 167 -23.84 -31.02 24.67
CA VAL A 167 -23.28 -32.29 24.17
C VAL A 167 -21.83 -32.08 23.76
N THR A 168 -21.07 -33.15 23.71
CA THR A 168 -19.70 -33.13 23.21
C THR A 168 -19.67 -33.65 21.78
N VAL A 169 -18.98 -32.94 20.89
CA VAL A 169 -18.82 -33.33 19.48
C VAL A 169 -17.35 -33.26 19.07
N GLU A 170 -16.97 -34.10 18.12
CA GLU A 170 -15.72 -33.92 17.38
C GLU A 170 -15.88 -32.73 16.43
N TYR A 171 -15.16 -31.66 16.71
CA TYR A 171 -15.21 -30.44 15.93
C TYR A 171 -14.03 -30.38 14.96
N ARG A 172 -14.39 -30.28 13.68
CA ARG A 172 -13.49 -29.96 12.58
C ARG A 172 -13.73 -28.51 12.16
N ARG A 173 -12.68 -27.68 12.20
CA ARG A 173 -12.75 -26.25 11.83
C ARG A 173 -13.17 -26.02 10.38
N PHE A 174 -12.73 -26.89 9.48
CA PHE A 174 -13.05 -26.89 8.06
C PHE A 174 -13.78 -28.19 7.71
N ASP A 175 -14.56 -28.16 6.63
CA ASP A 175 -14.87 -29.40 5.92
C ASP A 175 -13.62 -29.88 5.14
N ASP A 176 -13.65 -31.13 4.68
CA ASP A 176 -12.49 -31.77 4.05
C ASP A 176 -12.05 -31.03 2.77
N ALA A 177 -12.97 -30.45 2.00
CA ALA A 177 -12.65 -29.69 0.80
C ALA A 177 -11.94 -28.38 1.14
N ALA A 178 -12.48 -27.60 2.08
CA ALA A 178 -11.86 -26.37 2.56
C ALA A 178 -10.51 -26.63 3.25
N TRP A 179 -10.36 -27.77 3.93
CA TRP A 179 -9.07 -28.20 4.47
C TRP A 179 -8.06 -28.45 3.37
N LEU A 180 -8.41 -29.21 2.33
CA LEU A 180 -7.53 -29.48 1.20
C LEU A 180 -7.15 -28.19 0.46
N THR A 181 -8.07 -27.26 0.23
CA THR A 181 -7.75 -25.94 -0.33
C THR A 181 -6.75 -25.19 0.54
N LYS A 182 -6.92 -25.23 1.86
CA LYS A 182 -5.97 -24.61 2.79
C LYS A 182 -4.59 -25.27 2.73
N GLN A 183 -4.52 -26.60 2.66
CA GLN A 183 -3.26 -27.33 2.54
C GLN A 183 -2.56 -27.05 1.21
N ALA A 184 -3.30 -27.00 0.10
CA ALA A 184 -2.78 -26.59 -1.19
C ALA A 184 -2.15 -25.19 -1.14
N ALA A 185 -2.82 -24.21 -0.51
CA ALA A 185 -2.28 -22.85 -0.37
C ALA A 185 -1.02 -22.78 0.53
N VAL A 186 -0.94 -23.61 1.58
CA VAL A 186 0.26 -23.74 2.41
C VAL A 186 1.40 -24.32 1.58
N TYR A 187 1.14 -25.42 0.88
CA TYR A 187 2.10 -26.07 0.00
C TYR A 187 2.60 -25.12 -1.09
N GLU A 188 1.72 -24.42 -1.80
CA GLU A 188 2.10 -23.45 -2.84
C GLU A 188 2.98 -22.35 -2.29
N ARG A 189 2.69 -21.84 -1.08
CA ARG A 189 3.54 -20.85 -0.43
C ARG A 189 4.94 -21.41 -0.19
N GLU A 190 5.03 -22.60 0.40
CA GLU A 190 6.30 -23.27 0.71
C GLU A 190 7.09 -23.65 -0.54
N ALA A 191 6.42 -24.13 -1.57
CA ALA A 191 6.97 -24.42 -2.90
C ALA A 191 7.58 -23.18 -3.57
N GLN A 192 7.02 -22.00 -3.32
CA GLN A 192 7.55 -20.73 -3.83
C GLN A 192 8.73 -20.19 -3.01
N GLU A 193 8.95 -20.65 -1.77
CA GLU A 193 9.98 -20.11 -0.88
C GLU A 193 11.40 -20.19 -1.46
N PRO A 194 11.86 -21.31 -2.06
CA PRO A 194 13.18 -21.36 -2.69
C PRO A 194 13.33 -20.31 -3.80
N GLY A 195 12.31 -20.15 -4.65
CA GLY A 195 12.29 -19.16 -5.72
C GLY A 195 12.31 -17.72 -5.19
N ARG A 196 11.54 -17.45 -4.12
CA ARG A 196 11.54 -16.15 -3.42
C ARG A 196 12.89 -15.87 -2.78
N ALA A 197 13.46 -16.83 -2.05
CA ALA A 197 14.77 -16.71 -1.43
C ALA A 197 15.87 -16.45 -2.47
N TRP A 198 15.83 -17.15 -3.60
CA TRP A 198 16.73 -16.91 -4.73
C TRP A 198 16.57 -15.50 -5.30
N TRP A 199 15.34 -15.05 -5.53
CA TRP A 199 15.07 -13.70 -6.02
C TRP A 199 15.52 -12.63 -5.01
N PHE A 200 15.28 -12.84 -3.72
CA PHE A 200 15.75 -11.93 -2.67
C PHE A 200 17.27 -11.89 -2.60
N ALA A 201 17.96 -13.02 -2.76
CA ALA A 201 19.43 -13.03 -2.82
C ALA A 201 19.93 -12.17 -3.98
N PHE A 202 19.34 -12.31 -5.17
CA PHE A 202 19.67 -11.47 -6.33
C PHE A 202 19.40 -9.97 -6.07
N VAL A 203 18.19 -9.63 -5.60
CA VAL A 203 17.82 -8.24 -5.29
C VAL A 203 18.76 -7.64 -4.22
N ASN A 204 19.14 -8.44 -3.22
CA ASN A 204 19.98 -8.00 -2.10
C ASN A 204 21.39 -7.60 -2.54
N LEU A 205 21.93 -8.21 -3.61
CA LEU A 205 23.23 -7.80 -4.19
C LEU A 205 23.21 -6.36 -4.71
N HIS A 206 22.03 -5.85 -5.08
CA HIS A 206 21.84 -4.52 -5.64
C HIS A 206 21.05 -3.61 -4.69
N TRP A 207 20.82 -4.03 -3.44
CA TRP A 207 19.92 -3.34 -2.52
C TRP A 207 20.33 -1.89 -2.25
N ALA A 208 21.62 -1.65 -1.99
CA ALA A 208 22.13 -0.31 -1.72
C ALA A 208 21.91 0.66 -2.90
N GLU A 209 22.12 0.19 -4.13
CA GLU A 209 21.90 0.98 -5.33
C GLU A 209 20.40 1.22 -5.58
N ILE A 210 19.57 0.19 -5.36
CA ILE A 210 18.12 0.29 -5.43
C ILE A 210 17.59 1.34 -4.46
N GLU A 211 18.06 1.33 -3.21
CA GLU A 211 17.67 2.30 -2.20
C GLU A 211 18.13 3.71 -2.55
N LYS A 212 19.37 3.87 -3.01
CA LYS A 212 19.92 5.17 -3.42
C LYS A 212 19.11 5.77 -4.57
N GLN A 213 18.92 5.03 -5.66
CA GLN A 213 18.14 5.52 -6.81
C GLN A 213 16.68 5.77 -6.45
N GLY A 214 16.08 4.89 -5.63
CA GLY A 214 14.71 5.08 -5.16
C GLY A 214 14.56 6.36 -4.33
N ALA A 215 15.55 6.69 -3.51
CA ALA A 215 15.59 7.91 -2.72
C ALA A 215 15.81 9.17 -3.59
N LEU A 216 16.59 9.07 -4.67
CA LEU A 216 16.73 10.14 -5.66
C LEU A 216 15.40 10.43 -6.39
N LEU A 217 14.62 9.40 -6.74
CA LEU A 217 13.28 9.59 -7.30
C LEU A 217 12.33 10.26 -6.30
N VAL A 218 12.40 9.90 -5.02
CA VAL A 218 11.64 10.58 -3.96
C VAL A 218 12.01 12.06 -3.88
N LEU A 219 13.30 12.41 -3.99
CA LEU A 219 13.74 13.80 -4.00
C LEU A 219 13.19 14.58 -5.19
N GLU A 220 13.20 13.99 -6.39
CA GLU A 220 12.63 14.63 -7.59
C GLU A 220 11.11 14.83 -7.44
N ASP A 221 10.41 13.85 -6.88
CA ASP A 221 8.98 13.96 -6.61
C ASP A 221 8.69 15.08 -5.60
N HIS A 222 9.48 15.17 -4.53
CA HIS A 222 9.35 16.25 -3.54
C HIS A 222 9.68 17.61 -4.16
N ARG A 223 10.67 17.66 -5.05
CA ARG A 223 11.06 18.87 -5.80
C ARG A 223 9.92 19.35 -6.69
N ARG A 224 9.25 18.45 -7.40
CA ARG A 224 8.04 18.76 -8.17
C ARG A 224 6.92 19.27 -7.26
N TYR A 225 6.64 18.57 -6.16
CA TYR A 225 5.57 18.95 -5.24
C TYR A 225 5.72 20.36 -4.67
N VAL A 226 6.95 20.70 -4.22
CA VAL A 226 7.20 22.05 -3.68
C VAL A 226 7.24 23.12 -4.75
N SER A 227 7.35 22.74 -6.03
CA SER A 227 7.47 23.70 -7.11
C SER A 227 6.18 24.40 -7.49
N LEU A 228 5.03 23.89 -7.02
CA LEU A 228 3.70 24.47 -7.26
C LEU A 228 3.49 24.79 -8.75
N ARG A 229 3.84 23.83 -9.63
CA ARG A 229 3.66 24.00 -11.08
C ARG A 229 2.19 24.21 -11.40
N ALA A 230 1.89 25.01 -12.42
CA ALA A 230 0.52 25.39 -12.75
C ALA A 230 -0.38 24.18 -13.04
N GLU A 231 0.19 23.11 -13.62
CA GLU A 231 -0.49 21.83 -13.89
C GLU A 231 -0.73 20.97 -12.64
N ASP A 232 0.02 21.20 -11.56
CA ASP A 232 0.01 20.38 -10.34
C ASP A 232 -0.83 21.00 -9.20
N VAL A 233 -1.36 22.22 -9.40
CA VAL A 233 -2.13 22.93 -8.38
C VAL A 233 -3.40 23.55 -8.93
N VAL A 234 -4.42 23.66 -8.08
CA VAL A 234 -5.68 24.29 -8.42
C VAL A 234 -6.29 24.97 -7.20
N THR A 235 -6.88 26.14 -7.40
CA THR A 235 -7.63 26.81 -6.34
C THR A 235 -8.97 26.10 -6.11
N ARG A 236 -9.27 25.73 -4.88
CA ARG A 236 -10.51 25.05 -4.48
C ARG A 236 -11.15 25.73 -3.28
N CYS A 237 -12.48 25.73 -3.22
CA CYS A 237 -13.17 26.01 -1.96
C CYS A 237 -12.97 24.85 -0.98
N LYS A 238 -13.10 25.12 0.32
CA LYS A 238 -12.91 24.11 1.39
C LYS A 238 -13.73 22.82 1.18
N ARG A 239 -14.95 22.93 0.65
CA ARG A 239 -15.84 21.78 0.40
C ARG A 239 -15.31 20.89 -0.72
N CYS A 240 -14.85 21.48 -1.83
CA CYS A 240 -14.28 20.74 -2.95
C CYS A 240 -12.96 20.08 -2.57
N ALA A 241 -12.06 20.82 -1.90
CA ALA A 241 -10.80 20.28 -1.39
C ALA A 241 -11.04 19.06 -0.48
N TYR A 242 -11.96 19.17 0.48
CA TYR A 242 -12.30 18.05 1.36
C TYR A 242 -12.82 16.82 0.62
N ARG A 243 -13.65 17.00 -0.41
CA ARG A 243 -14.18 15.90 -1.23
C ARG A 243 -13.06 15.20 -2.00
N GLU A 244 -12.14 15.97 -2.56
CA GLU A 244 -10.97 15.48 -3.30
C GLU A 244 -10.03 14.71 -2.36
N ASP A 245 -9.69 15.27 -1.20
CA ASP A 245 -8.87 14.60 -0.17
C ASP A 245 -9.52 13.31 0.34
N ARG A 246 -10.85 13.30 0.50
CA ARG A 246 -11.59 12.11 0.92
C ARG A 246 -11.53 11.04 -0.16
N ALA A 247 -11.78 11.42 -1.41
CA ALA A 247 -11.69 10.51 -2.55
C ALA A 247 -10.27 9.92 -2.68
N PHE A 248 -9.24 10.74 -2.49
CA PHE A 248 -7.85 10.30 -2.48
C PHE A 248 -7.57 9.27 -1.38
N ARG A 249 -7.97 9.55 -0.13
CA ARG A 249 -7.81 8.62 1.00
C ARG A 249 -8.57 7.30 0.80
N THR A 250 -9.79 7.36 0.28
CA THR A 250 -10.56 6.15 -0.03
C THR A 250 -10.02 5.40 -1.24
N GLY A 251 -9.45 6.12 -2.22
CA GLY A 251 -8.79 5.54 -3.39
C GLY A 251 -7.48 4.85 -3.04
N TYR A 252 -6.73 5.37 -2.06
CA TYR A 252 -5.54 4.74 -1.48
C TYR A 252 -5.85 3.38 -0.86
N ALA A 253 -6.98 3.28 -0.16
CA ALA A 253 -7.46 2.01 0.40
C ALA A 253 -7.89 1.00 -0.68
N ASN A 254 -8.16 1.48 -1.90
CA ASN A 254 -8.72 0.68 -3.00
C ASN A 254 -7.78 0.57 -4.24
N GLY A 255 -6.52 1.04 -4.17
CA GLY A 255 -5.53 0.89 -5.25
C GLY A 255 -5.64 1.85 -6.47
N LEU A 256 -6.53 2.84 -6.43
CA LEU A 256 -6.85 3.75 -7.56
C LEU A 256 -5.72 4.70 -7.98
N GLN A 257 -4.68 4.88 -7.15
CA GLN A 257 -3.53 5.72 -7.51
C GLN A 257 -2.63 5.05 -8.56
N ALA A 258 -2.60 3.70 -8.60
CA ALA A 258 -1.83 2.93 -9.56
C ALA A 258 -2.42 3.01 -10.99
N GLU A 259 -3.71 3.34 -11.13
CA GLU A 259 -4.36 3.58 -12.42
C GLU A 259 -4.05 5.00 -12.94
N ARG A 260 -4.19 6.04 -12.10
CA ARG A 260 -3.80 7.41 -12.48
C ARG A 260 -2.31 7.53 -12.80
N HIS A 261 -1.45 6.82 -12.09
CA HIS A 261 -0.02 6.79 -12.39
C HIS A 261 0.28 6.07 -13.72
N ARG A 262 -0.48 5.02 -14.05
CA ARG A 262 -0.41 4.36 -15.36
C ARG A 262 -0.89 5.27 -16.48
N GLU A 263 -1.97 6.02 -16.28
CA GLU A 263 -2.47 7.00 -17.26
C GLU A 263 -1.43 8.09 -17.55
N VAL A 264 -0.81 8.67 -16.53
CA VAL A 264 0.24 9.69 -16.70
C VAL A 264 1.50 9.14 -17.37
N LEU A 265 1.91 7.90 -17.03
CA LEU A 265 3.05 7.25 -17.70
C LEU A 265 2.75 6.96 -19.18
N VAL A 266 1.52 6.51 -19.50
CA VAL A 266 1.07 6.30 -20.88
C VAL A 266 1.04 7.63 -21.66
N GLU A 267 0.63 8.74 -21.04
CA GLU A 267 0.61 10.06 -21.66
C GLU A 267 2.02 10.62 -21.93
N LEU A 268 2.98 10.34 -21.03
CA LEU A 268 4.39 10.69 -21.19
C LEU A 268 5.08 9.83 -22.26
N GLU A 269 4.85 8.52 -22.27
CA GLU A 269 5.34 7.60 -23.30
C GLU A 269 4.76 7.91 -24.68
N GLN A 270 3.55 8.48 -24.75
CA GLN A 270 2.90 8.92 -25.98
C GLN A 270 3.30 10.33 -26.43
N GLY A 271 4.20 11.02 -25.72
CA GLY A 271 4.69 12.35 -26.09
C GLY A 271 3.61 13.44 -26.12
N ARG A 272 2.50 13.27 -25.39
CA ARG A 272 1.34 14.19 -25.44
C ARG A 272 1.45 15.39 -24.52
N LEU A 273 2.48 15.46 -23.67
CA LEU A 273 2.82 16.62 -22.86
C LEU A 273 4.18 17.17 -23.30
N GLY A 274 4.19 17.89 -24.43
CA GLY A 274 5.40 18.51 -24.93
C GLY A 274 5.31 19.02 -26.37
N ALA A 275 4.41 19.96 -26.65
CA ALA A 275 4.55 20.87 -27.80
C ALA A 275 3.65 22.11 -27.64
N THR A 276 4.10 23.06 -26.83
CA THR A 276 3.85 24.47 -27.11
C THR A 276 5.19 25.17 -27.05
N GLU A 277 5.85 25.27 -28.20
CA GLU A 277 7.00 26.16 -28.37
C GLU A 277 6.54 27.61 -28.14
N PRO A 278 7.36 28.44 -27.48
CA PRO A 278 7.01 29.85 -27.30
C PRO A 278 7.20 30.61 -28.62
N SER A 279 6.12 31.24 -29.08
CA SER A 279 6.16 32.37 -30.03
C SER A 279 6.25 33.67 -29.26
#